data_AF-A0A3S0D4G3-F1
#
_entry.id   AF-A0A3S0D4G3-F1
#
_cell.length_a   1.000
_cell.length_b   1.000
_cell.length_c   1.000
_cell.angle_alpha   90.00
_cell.angle_beta   90.00
_cell.angle_gamma   90.00
#
_symmetry.space_group_name_H-M   'P 1'
#
loop_
_entity.id
_entity.type
_entity.pdbx_description
1 polymer ?
#
loop_
_entity_poly.entity_id
_entity_poly.type
_entity_poly.pdbx_seq_one_letter_code
_entity_poly.pdbx_strand_id
1 'polypeptide(L)'
;MNSLDDVLGPDVARVARARKALEKAVAGVTEMAKGVKDFAPIGTAELGAAVAALASSEYVDEDEAGARWVSRAFTAGMMDLLPLGEDAMAFGGAVVMMRGALRELDEALAAMESPGPTEPGGTFSR
;
A
#
# COMPACT_ATOMS: atom_id res chain seq x y z
N MET A 1 -8.19 1.87 -28.89
CA MET A 1 -7.80 2.96 -27.97
C MET A 1 -8.91 3.05 -26.95
N ASN A 2 -8.71 2.50 -25.75
CA ASN A 2 -9.71 2.52 -24.69
C ASN A 2 -8.91 2.63 -23.38
N SER A 3 -8.30 3.79 -23.16
CA SER A 3 -7.60 4.04 -21.89
C SER A 3 -8.66 4.40 -20.85
N LEU A 4 -8.55 3.90 -19.63
CA LEU A 4 -9.39 4.34 -18.50
C LEU A 4 -9.40 5.87 -18.34
N ASP A 5 -8.34 6.53 -18.81
CA ASP A 5 -8.18 7.99 -18.81
C ASP A 5 -9.31 8.70 -19.60
N ASP A 6 -9.81 8.10 -20.68
CA ASP A 6 -10.87 8.69 -21.53
C ASP A 6 -12.27 8.59 -20.90
N VAL A 7 -12.47 7.69 -19.94
CA VAL A 7 -13.78 7.36 -19.36
C VAL A 7 -13.98 7.96 -17.97
N LEU A 8 -12.92 8.06 -17.16
CA LEU A 8 -13.00 8.47 -15.76
C LEU A 8 -12.27 9.78 -15.45
N GLY A 9 -11.45 10.27 -16.39
CA GLY A 9 -10.48 11.33 -16.14
C GLY A 9 -9.14 10.79 -15.61
N PRO A 10 -8.02 11.47 -15.90
CA PRO A 10 -6.66 10.97 -15.64
C PRO A 10 -6.37 10.71 -14.16
N ASP A 11 -6.98 11.49 -13.25
CA ASP A 11 -6.74 11.35 -11.81
C ASP A 11 -7.46 10.15 -11.21
N VAL A 12 -8.69 9.86 -11.64
CA VAL A 12 -9.43 8.64 -11.24
C VAL A 12 -8.74 7.39 -11.80
N ALA A 13 -8.24 7.46 -13.03
CA ALA A 13 -7.46 6.38 -13.62
C ALA A 13 -6.10 6.16 -12.91
N ARG A 14 -5.50 7.21 -12.34
CA ARG A 14 -4.30 7.10 -11.49
C ARG A 14 -4.61 6.38 -10.18
N VAL A 15 -5.69 6.75 -9.49
CA VAL A 15 -6.13 6.08 -8.25
C VAL A 15 -6.47 4.61 -8.51
N ALA A 16 -7.21 4.30 -9.58
CA ALA A 16 -7.54 2.93 -9.93
C ALA A 16 -6.30 2.07 -10.18
N ARG A 17 -5.27 2.62 -10.84
CA ARG A 17 -3.98 1.95 -11.04
C ARG A 17 -3.23 1.73 -9.74
N ALA A 18 -3.19 2.73 -8.87
CA ALA A 18 -2.52 2.62 -7.57
C ALA A 18 -3.20 1.57 -6.67
N ARG A 19 -4.54 1.53 -6.65
CA ARG A 19 -5.30 0.47 -5.95
C ARG A 19 -5.00 -0.92 -6.48
N LYS A 20 -4.94 -1.08 -7.80
CA LYS A 20 -4.57 -2.37 -8.42
C LYS A 20 -3.13 -2.77 -8.13
N ALA A 21 -2.21 -1.81 -8.05
CA ALA A 21 -0.83 -2.07 -7.64
C ALA A 21 -0.77 -2.52 -6.18
N LEU A 22 -1.56 -1.90 -5.30
CA LEU A 22 -1.68 -2.28 -3.91
C LEU A 22 -2.25 -3.69 -3.74
N GLU A 23 -3.35 -4.03 -4.43
CA GLU A 23 -3.95 -5.37 -4.44
C GLU A 23 -2.90 -6.45 -4.78
N LYS A 24 -2.10 -6.22 -5.84
CA LYS A 24 -1.01 -7.13 -6.22
C LYS A 24 0.06 -7.23 -5.14
N ALA A 25 0.43 -6.11 -4.51
CA ALA A 25 1.43 -6.10 -3.46
C ALA A 25 0.94 -6.82 -2.19
N VAL A 26 -0.33 -6.64 -1.84
CA VAL A 26 -1.02 -7.33 -0.75
C VAL A 26 -1.01 -8.84 -0.99
N ALA A 27 -1.38 -9.30 -2.19
CA ALA A 27 -1.29 -10.72 -2.55
C ALA A 27 0.15 -11.27 -2.43
N GLY A 28 1.16 -10.46 -2.76
CA GLY A 28 2.56 -10.81 -2.55
C GLY A 28 2.92 -10.97 -1.06
N VAL A 29 2.47 -10.05 -0.21
CA VAL A 29 2.70 -10.11 1.24
C VAL A 29 2.04 -11.34 1.85
N THR A 30 0.78 -11.61 1.52
CA THR A 30 0.03 -12.75 2.06
C THR A 30 0.60 -14.09 1.58
N GLU A 31 1.12 -14.17 0.35
CA GLU A 31 1.79 -15.36 -0.15
C GLU A 31 3.13 -15.60 0.56
N MET A 32 4.00 -14.59 0.62
CA MET A 32 5.32 -14.74 1.28
C MET A 32 5.19 -15.01 2.78
N ALA A 33 4.16 -14.46 3.42
CA ALA A 33 3.85 -14.71 4.82
C ALA A 33 3.64 -16.20 5.15
N LYS A 34 3.18 -17.02 4.20
CA LYS A 34 2.98 -18.46 4.41
C LYS A 34 4.30 -19.20 4.70
N GLY A 35 5.43 -18.67 4.26
CA GLY A 35 6.76 -19.21 4.55
C GLY A 35 7.30 -18.78 5.92
N VAL A 36 6.76 -17.72 6.51
CA VAL A 36 7.27 -17.18 7.77
C VAL A 36 6.73 -18.00 8.95
N LYS A 37 7.65 -18.67 9.65
CA LYS A 37 7.31 -19.51 10.82
C LYS A 37 7.11 -18.73 12.11
N ASP A 38 7.78 -17.58 12.22
CA ASP A 38 7.72 -16.72 13.40
C ASP A 38 7.85 -15.25 12.98
N PHE A 39 6.83 -14.45 13.33
CA PHE A 39 6.80 -13.02 13.08
C PHE A 39 7.39 -12.19 14.23
N ALA A 40 7.61 -12.78 15.42
CA ALA A 40 8.14 -12.07 16.58
C ALA A 40 9.49 -11.37 16.34
N PRO A 41 10.47 -11.93 15.59
CA PRO A 41 11.72 -11.23 15.32
C PRO A 41 11.61 -10.18 14.19
N ILE A 42 10.48 -10.14 13.47
CA ILE A 42 10.29 -9.32 12.26
C ILE A 42 9.50 -8.04 12.56
N GLY A 43 8.71 -8.04 13.63
CA GLY A 43 7.82 -6.93 13.93
C GLY A 43 7.30 -6.93 15.35
N THR A 44 6.28 -6.11 15.56
CA THR A 44 5.48 -6.11 16.78
C THR A 44 4.70 -7.41 16.92
N ALA A 45 4.19 -7.68 18.13
CA ALA A 45 3.33 -8.83 18.41
C ALA A 45 2.05 -8.88 17.55
N GLU A 46 1.62 -7.73 17.00
CA GLU A 46 0.43 -7.64 16.16
C GLU A 46 0.66 -8.10 14.71
N LEU A 47 1.91 -8.27 14.26
CA LEU A 47 2.24 -8.49 12.85
C LEU A 47 1.54 -9.74 12.30
N GLY A 48 1.53 -10.85 13.04
CA GLY A 48 0.83 -12.06 12.62
C GLY A 48 -0.68 -11.85 12.48
N ALA A 49 -1.30 -11.09 13.38
CA ALA A 49 -2.73 -10.76 13.31
C ALA A 49 -3.04 -9.82 12.13
N ALA A 50 -2.18 -8.83 11.89
CA ALA A 50 -2.30 -7.92 10.76
C ALA A 50 -2.23 -8.66 9.41
N VAL A 51 -1.28 -9.60 9.28
CA VAL A 51 -1.16 -10.46 8.10
C VAL A 51 -2.37 -11.37 7.93
N ALA A 52 -2.88 -11.95 9.01
CA ALA A 52 -4.08 -12.79 8.95
C ALA A 52 -5.31 -11.99 8.50
N ALA A 53 -5.50 -10.78 9.04
CA ALA A 53 -6.56 -9.88 8.62
C ALA A 53 -6.43 -9.50 7.13
N LEU A 54 -5.21 -9.22 6.68
CA LEU A 54 -4.90 -8.91 5.28
C LEU A 54 -5.06 -10.12 4.35
N ALA A 55 -4.91 -11.36 4.84
CA ALA A 55 -5.14 -12.57 4.06
C ALA A 55 -6.63 -12.93 3.96
N SER A 56 -7.46 -12.42 4.86
CA SER A 56 -8.90 -12.63 4.89
C SER A 56 -9.71 -11.50 4.26
N SER A 57 -9.07 -10.44 3.76
CA SER A 57 -9.77 -9.32 3.14
C SER A 57 -10.43 -9.75 1.83
N GLU A 58 -11.65 -9.26 1.61
CA GLU A 58 -12.42 -9.50 0.39
C GLU A 58 -12.64 -8.20 -0.40
N TYR A 59 -12.38 -7.05 0.24
CA TYR A 59 -12.65 -5.73 -0.31
C TYR A 59 -11.41 -4.83 -0.32
N VAL A 60 -11.37 -3.89 -1.26
CA VAL A 60 -10.21 -2.99 -1.48
C VAL A 60 -9.93 -2.11 -0.27
N ASP A 61 -10.95 -1.66 0.45
CA ASP A 61 -10.80 -0.86 1.66
C ASP A 61 -10.23 -1.68 2.83
N GLU A 62 -10.56 -2.97 2.91
CA GLU A 62 -9.96 -3.91 3.85
C GLU A 62 -8.49 -4.18 3.51
N ASP A 63 -8.16 -4.38 2.22
CA ASP A 63 -6.77 -4.51 1.74
C ASP A 63 -5.95 -3.28 2.15
N GLU A 64 -6.47 -2.09 1.90
CA GLU A 64 -5.85 -0.83 2.28
C GLU A 64 -5.61 -0.73 3.79
N ALA A 65 -6.62 -1.04 4.61
CA ALA A 65 -6.52 -1.00 6.06
C ALA A 65 -5.54 -2.04 6.62
N GLY A 66 -5.61 -3.27 6.13
CA GLY A 66 -4.73 -4.36 6.50
C GLY A 66 -3.29 -4.10 6.07
N ALA A 67 -3.05 -3.60 4.86
CA ALA A 67 -1.73 -3.21 4.38
C ALA A 67 -1.11 -2.12 5.25
N ARG A 68 -1.90 -1.11 5.65
CA ARG A 68 -1.46 -0.07 6.59
C ARG A 68 -1.15 -0.65 7.97
N TRP A 69 -1.92 -1.63 8.45
CA TRP A 69 -1.63 -2.30 9.71
C TRP A 69 -0.34 -3.12 9.65
N VAL A 70 -0.16 -3.97 8.62
CA VAL A 70 1.08 -4.73 8.39
C VAL A 70 2.27 -3.79 8.29
N SER A 71 2.14 -2.69 7.54
CA SER A 71 3.18 -1.68 7.41
C SER A 71 3.58 -1.09 8.77
N ARG A 72 2.65 -0.82 9.69
CA ARG A 72 2.99 -0.32 11.04
C ARG A 72 3.57 -1.41 11.93
N ALA A 73 3.05 -2.63 11.83
CA ALA A 73 3.46 -3.75 12.68
C ALA A 73 4.83 -4.33 12.29
N PHE A 74 5.26 -4.17 11.04
CA PHE A 74 6.57 -4.59 10.55
C PHE A 74 7.66 -3.57 10.90
N THR A 75 8.61 -3.96 11.75
CA THR A 75 9.65 -3.04 12.28
C THR A 75 11.07 -3.44 11.94
N ALA A 76 11.30 -4.69 11.51
CA ALA A 76 12.63 -5.16 11.13
C ALA A 76 13.16 -4.44 9.87
N GLY A 77 14.45 -4.10 9.89
CA GLY A 77 15.18 -3.67 8.71
C GLY A 77 15.67 -4.87 7.90
N MET A 78 16.08 -4.63 6.65
CA MET A 78 16.55 -5.70 5.75
C MET A 78 17.77 -6.47 6.31
N MET A 79 18.64 -5.78 7.06
CA MET A 79 19.79 -6.41 7.71
C MET A 79 19.39 -7.33 8.87
N ASP A 80 18.27 -7.04 9.54
CA ASP A 80 17.74 -7.86 10.65
C ASP A 80 17.11 -9.16 10.12
N LEU A 81 16.68 -9.18 8.86
CA LEU A 81 16.04 -10.33 8.20
C LEU A 81 17.04 -11.34 7.66
N LEU A 82 18.26 -10.92 7.28
CA LEU A 82 19.32 -11.80 6.77
C LEU A 82 19.56 -13.05 7.65
N PRO A 83 19.73 -12.94 8.97
CA PRO A 83 19.92 -14.13 9.82
C PRO A 83 18.66 -14.99 10.00
N LEU A 84 17.47 -14.46 9.66
CA LEU A 84 16.19 -15.16 9.78
C LEU A 84 15.87 -16.04 8.56
N GLY A 85 16.65 -15.89 7.48
CA GLY A 85 16.57 -16.74 6.29
C GLY A 85 15.76 -16.15 5.13
N GLU A 86 15.65 -16.94 4.07
CA GLU A 86 15.07 -16.52 2.79
C GLU A 86 13.59 -16.13 2.90
N ASP A 87 12.79 -16.89 3.66
CA ASP A 87 11.35 -16.60 3.82
C ASP A 87 11.12 -15.23 4.49
N ALA A 88 11.90 -14.91 5.52
CA ALA A 88 11.81 -13.62 6.21
C ALA A 88 12.25 -12.47 5.29
N MET A 89 13.31 -12.68 4.49
CA MET A 89 13.77 -11.73 3.48
C MET A 89 12.72 -11.50 2.38
N ALA A 90 12.10 -12.56 1.87
CA ALA A 90 11.07 -12.49 0.85
C ALA A 90 9.83 -11.75 1.36
N PHE A 91 9.39 -12.06 2.58
CA PHE A 91 8.31 -11.35 3.26
C PHE A 91 8.65 -9.87 3.47
N GLY A 92 9.83 -9.55 3.99
CA GLY A 92 10.26 -8.17 4.18
C GLY A 92 10.34 -7.38 2.87
N GLY A 93 10.82 -8.00 1.80
CA GLY A 93 10.80 -7.43 0.45
C GLY A 93 9.38 -7.13 -0.04
N ALA A 94 8.45 -8.07 0.17
CA ALA A 94 7.04 -7.86 -0.16
C ALA A 94 6.41 -6.70 0.63
N VAL A 95 6.71 -6.58 1.93
CA VAL A 95 6.23 -5.46 2.77
C VAL A 95 6.79 -4.12 2.27
N VAL A 96 8.05 -4.05 1.83
CA VAL A 96 8.63 -2.84 1.24
C VAL A 96 7.91 -2.46 -0.06
N MET A 97 7.61 -3.42 -0.94
CA MET A 97 6.86 -3.17 -2.17
C MET A 97 5.43 -2.69 -1.88
N MET A 98 4.76 -3.30 -0.89
CA MET A 98 3.44 -2.88 -0.43
C MET A 98 3.45 -1.46 0.15
N ARG A 99 4.48 -1.08 0.91
CA ARG A 99 4.68 0.31 1.36
C ARG A 99 4.83 1.28 0.19
N GLY A 100 5.53 0.88 -0.87
CA GLY A 100 5.62 1.66 -2.10
C GLY A 100 4.24 1.89 -2.74
N ALA A 101 3.45 0.82 -2.90
CA ALA A 101 2.10 0.93 -3.46
C ALA A 101 1.15 1.77 -2.61
N LEU A 102 1.22 1.67 -1.27
CA LEU A 102 0.46 2.55 -0.37
C LEU A 102 0.82 4.01 -0.58
N ARG A 103 2.12 4.31 -0.70
CA ARG A 103 2.59 5.68 -0.95
C ARG A 103 2.09 6.20 -2.30
N GLU A 104 2.15 5.40 -3.36
CA GLU A 104 1.63 5.78 -4.67
C GLU A 104 0.12 6.04 -4.64
N LEU A 105 -0.62 5.26 -3.85
CA LEU A 105 -2.05 5.47 -3.64
C LEU A 105 -2.31 6.77 -2.88
N ASP A 106 -1.59 7.03 -1.80
CA ASP A 106 -1.72 8.27 -1.02
C ASP A 106 -1.39 9.50 -1.89
N GLU A 107 -0.34 9.43 -2.72
CA GLU A 107 0.01 10.48 -3.69
C GLU A 107 -1.08 10.69 -4.75
N ALA A 108 -1.69 9.60 -5.25
CA ALA A 108 -2.78 9.68 -6.22
C ALA A 108 -4.06 10.30 -5.62
N LEU A 109 -4.40 9.95 -4.37
CA LEU A 109 -5.55 10.51 -3.66
C LEU A 109 -5.33 11.99 -3.33
N ALA A 110 -4.13 12.37 -2.85
CA ALA A 110 -3.80 13.76 -2.56
C ALA A 110 -3.88 14.66 -3.82
N ALA A 111 -3.52 14.12 -4.99
CA ALA A 111 -3.64 14.83 -6.25
C ALA A 111 -5.11 15.10 -6.66
N MET A 112 -6.07 14.28 -6.22
CA MET A 112 -7.50 14.54 -6.43
C MET A 112 -8.05 15.62 -5.48
N GLU A 113 -7.48 15.73 -4.28
CA GLU A 113 -7.92 16.68 -3.25
C GLU A 113 -7.30 18.08 -3.38
N SER A 114 -6.18 18.22 -4.09
CA SER A 114 -5.61 19.52 -4.48
C SER A 114 -6.26 20.01 -5.77
N PRO A 115 -7.21 20.97 -5.73
CA PRO A 115 -7.44 21.80 -6.90
C PRO A 115 -6.11 22.53 -7.18
N GLY A 116 -5.70 22.64 -8.44
CA GLY A 116 -4.54 23.43 -8.84
C GLY A 116 -4.57 24.85 -8.26
N PRO A 117 -3.46 25.61 -8.34
CA PRO A 117 -3.31 26.88 -7.63
C PRO A 117 -4.56 27.73 -7.84
N THR A 118 -5.22 28.09 -6.74
CA THR A 118 -6.34 29.03 -6.74
C THR A 118 -5.93 30.24 -7.58
N GLU A 119 -6.64 30.47 -8.68
CA GLU A 119 -6.38 31.62 -9.53
C GLU A 119 -6.26 32.89 -8.66
N PRO A 120 -5.21 33.70 -8.85
CA PRO A 120 -5.02 34.86 -8.02
C PRO A 120 -6.07 35.91 -8.36
N GLY A 121 -6.90 36.23 -7.37
CA GLY A 121 -7.58 37.52 -7.29
C GLY A 121 -8.89 37.58 -8.07
N GLY A 122 -9.98 37.30 -7.35
CA GLY A 122 -11.25 37.93 -7.66
C GLY A 122 -11.05 39.45 -7.70
N THR A 123 -11.08 40.02 -8.91
CA THR A 123 -11.22 41.45 -9.09
C THR A 123 -12.67 41.81 -8.76
N PHE A 124 -12.94 42.08 -7.49
CA PHE A 124 -14.09 42.93 -7.16
C PHE A 124 -13.78 44.33 -7.69
N SER A 125 -14.39 44.67 -8.82
CA SER A 125 -14.45 46.03 -9.32
C SER A 125 -15.86 46.32 -9.84
N ARG A 126 -16.46 47.30 -9.17
CA ARG A 126 -17.73 48.02 -9.38
C ARG A 126 -19.02 47.38 -8.88
#